data_AF-A0A3A8HKE9-F1
#
_entry.id   AF-A0A3A8HKE9-F1
#
_cell.length_a   1.000
_cell.length_b   1.000
_cell.length_c   1.000
_cell.angle_alpha   90.00
_cell.angle_beta   90.00
_cell.angle_gamma   90.00
#
_symmetry.space_group_name_H-M   'P 1'
#
loop_
_entity.id
_entity.type
_entity.pdbx_description
1 polymer ?
#
loop_
_entity_poly.entity_id
_entity_poly.type
_entity_poly.pdbx_seq_one_letter_code
_entity_poly.pdbx_strand_id
1 'polypeptide(L)'
;MVATVSIAPQKGRKGALNRRSEFVTFAKKLAARLGLGEESASAAVENASVQGSIMRLLVELQEMHSKIVDVSVAVLLEAQTLEELDAQTEGTRRTFNAVDNAELLVEEEAQLPVFFSMFPGGAAYPLRRKGVTSRNAADLLPMFGAWRGVQQAVSLLRTPAQDPVAFDFFDSSHPSTHGAVAAATGSGKSFQFGALVADARAAGREVILLDNGGSWRLLTLALGGQYIPLDASVSICPFQPRADVLLGDGTYDDKEMADVVRFIQVCATDHTMPAFDKVTWGLVSRAVRLAYDGLRGQPERRPIMETFVDQLMAACLDAEDKLVARDLIRRLWSCTKGDYARMLNTPSTLDFTSPMLTFDLAGVSGDPVMKVIAMATITGLVQARAAKALRLRGVRTVFGVDEAHELLKTEATQEFLEHAYRKFRKAGIACWLISQNFSDFAKARCGPVILDNSTVKIILFHEKGGYGPLVDAFKMTPRAAEALKSLSRQPGVYADFFLAYGASSSVIRNQVDPYLYWLLTTDPLDADLRRRAQDTNPRMDELDVARHLAAEYPFGARTRRAASHAA
;
A
#
# COMPACT_ATOMS: atom_id res chain seq x y z
N MET A 1 -8.02 -23.62 -13.88
CA MET A 1 -9.17 -24.56 -14.00
C MET A 1 -10.29 -23.86 -14.73
N VAL A 2 -10.85 -24.50 -15.76
CA VAL A 2 -12.00 -23.99 -16.51
C VAL A 2 -13.11 -25.04 -16.41
N ALA A 3 -14.32 -24.62 -16.03
CA ALA A 3 -15.48 -25.49 -16.05
C ALA A 3 -16.48 -24.99 -17.09
N THR A 4 -16.84 -25.87 -18.00
CA THR A 4 -17.81 -25.61 -19.07
C THR A 4 -19.10 -26.32 -18.70
N VAL A 5 -20.13 -25.53 -18.39
CA VAL A 5 -21.46 -26.03 -18.03
C VAL A 5 -22.38 -25.92 -19.25
N SER A 6 -22.86 -27.06 -19.75
CA SER A 6 -23.83 -27.11 -20.84
C SER A 6 -25.19 -27.52 -20.29
N ILE A 7 -26.17 -26.64 -20.43
CA ILE A 7 -27.55 -26.91 -20.01
C ILE A 7 -28.32 -27.46 -21.22
N ALA A 8 -28.41 -28.79 -21.31
CA ALA A 8 -29.23 -29.42 -22.35
C ALA A 8 -30.73 -29.16 -22.12
N PRO A 9 -31.56 -29.05 -23.18
CA PRO A 9 -33.01 -28.94 -23.05
C PRO A 9 -33.60 -30.17 -22.32
N GLN A 10 -34.30 -29.95 -21.20
CA GLN A 10 -34.78 -31.03 -20.33
C GLN A 10 -35.86 -31.95 -20.96
N LYS A 11 -36.43 -31.59 -22.12
CA LYS A 11 -37.51 -32.36 -22.75
C LYS A 11 -37.10 -33.80 -23.09
N GLY A 12 -35.85 -34.04 -23.51
CA GLY A 12 -35.35 -35.40 -23.82
C GLY A 12 -34.90 -36.20 -22.58
N ARG A 13 -34.37 -35.52 -21.55
CA ARG A 13 -33.82 -36.18 -20.36
C ARG A 13 -34.88 -36.55 -19.31
N LYS A 14 -35.98 -35.81 -19.19
CA LYS A 14 -37.13 -36.21 -18.35
C LYS A 14 -37.69 -37.58 -18.75
N GLY A 15 -37.75 -37.88 -20.04
CA GLY A 15 -38.19 -39.20 -20.53
C GLY A 15 -37.24 -40.34 -20.15
N ALA A 16 -35.92 -40.11 -20.19
CA ALA A 16 -34.92 -41.10 -19.82
C ALA A 16 -34.83 -41.34 -18.30
N LEU A 17 -35.01 -40.29 -17.47
CA LEU A 17 -35.09 -40.43 -16.01
C LEU A 17 -36.39 -41.09 -15.55
N ASN A 18 -37.52 -40.79 -16.18
CA ASN A 18 -38.79 -41.47 -15.87
C ASN A 18 -38.76 -42.96 -16.25
N ARG A 19 -38.14 -43.32 -17.39
CA ARG A 19 -37.93 -44.74 -17.75
C ARG A 19 -36.93 -45.44 -16.83
N ARG A 20 -35.93 -44.73 -16.29
CA ARG A 20 -35.01 -45.28 -15.27
C ARG A 20 -35.67 -45.41 -13.90
N SER A 21 -36.64 -44.57 -13.54
CA SER A 21 -37.47 -44.76 -12.34
C SER A 21 -38.27 -46.06 -12.39
N GLU A 22 -38.85 -46.39 -13.54
CA GLU A 22 -39.53 -47.68 -13.76
C GLU A 22 -38.54 -48.85 -13.71
N PHE A 23 -37.35 -48.69 -14.31
CA PHE A 23 -36.28 -49.70 -14.26
C PHE A 23 -35.72 -49.92 -12.84
N VAL A 24 -35.57 -48.86 -12.04
CA VAL A 24 -35.12 -48.94 -10.64
C VAL A 24 -36.20 -49.56 -9.75
N THR A 25 -37.48 -49.26 -10.02
CA THR A 25 -38.60 -49.90 -9.30
C THR A 25 -38.72 -51.38 -9.66
N PHE A 26 -38.46 -51.74 -10.92
CA PHE A 26 -38.37 -53.11 -11.39
C PHE A 26 -37.15 -53.85 -10.79
N ALA A 27 -35.97 -53.23 -10.77
CA ALA A 27 -34.75 -53.78 -10.18
C ALA A 27 -34.87 -53.97 -8.66
N LYS A 28 -35.52 -53.04 -7.93
CA LYS A 28 -35.83 -53.19 -6.50
C LYS A 28 -36.80 -54.37 -6.23
N LYS A 29 -37.81 -54.54 -7.09
CA LYS A 29 -38.75 -55.68 -7.00
C LYS A 29 -38.10 -57.01 -7.36
N LEU A 30 -37.13 -57.01 -8.29
CA LEU A 30 -36.40 -58.19 -8.72
C LEU A 30 -35.35 -58.62 -7.68
N ALA A 31 -34.60 -57.67 -7.12
CA ALA A 31 -33.64 -57.91 -6.04
C ALA A 31 -34.31 -58.42 -4.77
N ALA A 32 -35.47 -57.85 -4.39
CA ALA A 32 -36.27 -58.34 -3.27
C ALA A 32 -36.86 -59.74 -3.50
N ARG A 33 -37.03 -60.17 -4.76
CA ARG A 33 -37.53 -61.51 -5.14
C ARG A 33 -36.44 -62.58 -5.24
N LEU A 34 -35.19 -62.18 -5.47
CA LEU A 34 -34.10 -63.13 -5.74
C LEU A 34 -33.31 -63.56 -4.50
N GLY A 35 -33.56 -62.96 -3.33
CA GLY A 35 -32.98 -63.45 -2.06
C GLY A 35 -31.45 -63.56 -2.04
N LEU A 36 -30.75 -62.78 -2.87
CA LEU A 36 -29.30 -62.78 -2.95
C LEU A 36 -28.73 -62.00 -1.77
N GLY A 37 -28.46 -62.74 -0.69
CA GLY A 37 -27.69 -62.29 0.45
C GLY A 37 -26.18 -62.38 0.23
N GLU A 38 -25.48 -61.78 1.21
CA GLU A 38 -24.05 -61.88 1.52
C GLU A 38 -23.09 -61.11 0.61
N GLU A 39 -23.02 -59.80 0.83
CA GLU A 39 -21.79 -59.03 0.62
C GLU A 39 -21.26 -58.53 1.96
N SER A 40 -19.93 -58.51 2.10
CA SER A 40 -19.19 -58.05 3.28
C SER A 40 -19.75 -56.74 3.88
N ALA A 41 -19.65 -56.58 5.20
CA ALA A 41 -20.20 -55.42 5.93
C ALA A 41 -19.76 -54.05 5.35
N SER A 42 -18.58 -53.98 4.71
CA SER A 42 -18.12 -52.79 3.97
C SER A 42 -18.96 -52.50 2.73
N ALA A 43 -19.17 -53.51 1.87
CA ALA A 43 -19.94 -53.39 0.63
C ALA A 43 -21.44 -53.19 0.89
N ALA A 44 -21.99 -53.78 1.95
CA ALA A 44 -23.38 -53.56 2.37
C ALA A 44 -23.63 -52.12 2.87
N VAL A 45 -22.68 -51.54 3.62
CA VAL A 45 -22.73 -50.14 4.07
C VAL A 45 -22.54 -49.16 2.90
N GLU A 46 -21.63 -49.47 1.97
CA GLU A 46 -21.47 -48.72 0.72
C GLU A 46 -22.75 -48.75 -0.13
N ASN A 47 -23.35 -49.93 -0.31
CA ASN A 47 -24.61 -50.07 -1.05
C ASN A 47 -25.78 -49.33 -0.38
N ALA A 48 -25.87 -49.32 0.96
CA ALA A 48 -26.88 -48.56 1.68
C ALA A 48 -26.66 -47.04 1.58
N SER A 49 -25.41 -46.58 1.65
CA SER A 49 -25.00 -45.19 1.44
C SER A 49 -25.34 -44.71 0.02
N VAL A 50 -24.99 -45.51 -0.99
CA VAL A 50 -25.27 -45.26 -2.40
C VAL A 50 -26.79 -45.24 -2.64
N GLN A 51 -27.55 -46.19 -2.10
CA GLN A 51 -29.00 -46.19 -2.18
C GLN A 51 -29.63 -44.97 -1.50
N GLY A 52 -29.15 -44.57 -0.32
CA GLY A 52 -29.62 -43.39 0.39
C GLY A 52 -29.33 -42.09 -0.37
N SER A 53 -28.18 -42.01 -1.05
CA SER A 53 -27.80 -40.88 -1.89
C SER A 53 -28.63 -40.81 -3.18
N ILE A 54 -28.91 -41.96 -3.81
CA ILE A 54 -29.82 -42.05 -4.97
C ILE A 54 -31.23 -41.62 -4.61
N MET A 55 -31.75 -42.07 -3.45
CA MET A 55 -33.10 -41.69 -3.01
C MET A 55 -33.19 -40.19 -2.69
N ARG A 56 -32.18 -39.60 -2.04
CA ARG A 56 -32.11 -38.15 -1.82
C ARG A 56 -32.09 -37.37 -3.14
N LEU A 57 -31.29 -37.81 -4.11
CA LEU A 57 -31.22 -37.19 -5.43
C LEU A 57 -32.57 -37.28 -6.17
N LEU A 58 -33.27 -38.41 -6.08
CA LEU A 58 -34.59 -38.58 -6.69
C LEU A 58 -35.65 -37.66 -6.07
N VAL A 59 -35.65 -37.50 -4.75
CA VAL A 59 -36.52 -36.56 -4.04
C VAL A 59 -36.23 -35.12 -4.47
N GLU A 60 -34.95 -34.72 -4.47
CA GLU A 60 -34.52 -33.36 -4.89
C GLU A 60 -34.93 -33.03 -6.34
N LEU A 61 -34.88 -34.03 -7.24
CA LEU A 61 -35.31 -33.90 -8.64
C LEU A 61 -36.84 -33.87 -8.79
N GLN A 62 -37.59 -34.60 -7.96
CA GLN A 62 -39.05 -34.60 -7.98
C GLN A 62 -39.64 -33.28 -7.44
N GLU A 63 -39.01 -32.70 -6.42
CA GLU A 63 -39.40 -31.41 -5.83
C GLU A 63 -39.00 -30.20 -6.71
N MET A 64 -38.33 -30.43 -7.85
CA MET A 64 -37.87 -29.41 -8.81
C MET A 64 -36.91 -28.33 -8.24
N HIS A 65 -36.22 -28.61 -7.14
CA HIS A 65 -35.23 -27.67 -6.58
C HIS A 65 -33.91 -27.62 -7.36
N SER A 66 -33.58 -28.65 -8.13
CA SER A 66 -32.33 -28.74 -8.91
C SER A 66 -32.58 -29.32 -10.31
N LYS A 67 -31.80 -28.86 -11.31
CA LYS A 67 -31.82 -29.39 -12.69
C LYS A 67 -30.63 -30.31 -12.93
N ILE A 68 -30.77 -31.36 -13.75
CA ILE A 68 -29.60 -32.11 -14.23
C ILE A 68 -28.97 -31.36 -15.40
N VAL A 69 -27.68 -31.05 -15.29
CA VAL A 69 -26.87 -30.37 -16.30
C VAL A 69 -25.66 -31.21 -16.66
N ASP A 70 -25.09 -30.99 -17.84
CA ASP A 70 -23.79 -31.57 -18.19
C ASP A 70 -22.69 -30.60 -17.80
N VAL A 71 -21.70 -31.09 -17.06
CA VAL A 71 -20.49 -30.34 -16.72
C VAL A 71 -19.29 -31.05 -17.29
N SER A 72 -18.37 -30.28 -17.84
CA SER A 72 -17.01 -30.73 -18.13
C SER A 72 -16.06 -29.80 -17.40
N VAL A 73 -15.13 -30.36 -16.64
CA VAL A 73 -14.10 -29.61 -15.91
C VAL A 73 -12.76 -29.98 -16.52
N ALA A 74 -11.99 -28.97 -16.90
CA ALA A 74 -10.67 -29.15 -17.46
C ALA A 74 -9.67 -28.24 -16.74
N VAL A 75 -8.42 -28.70 -16.63
CA VAL A 75 -7.32 -27.95 -16.04
C VAL A 75 -6.27 -27.76 -17.13
N LEU A 76 -5.99 -26.52 -17.49
CA LEU A 76 -4.88 -26.15 -18.35
C LEU A 76 -3.65 -25.90 -17.46
N LEU A 77 -2.55 -26.57 -17.78
CA LEU A 77 -1.25 -26.39 -17.15
C LEU A 77 -0.27 -25.88 -18.20
N GLU A 78 0.55 -24.91 -17.82
CA GLU A 78 1.53 -24.26 -18.70
C GLU A 78 2.87 -24.17 -17.97
N ALA A 79 3.95 -24.51 -18.67
CA ALA A 79 5.31 -24.41 -18.15
C ALA A 79 6.28 -24.06 -19.29
N GLN A 80 7.48 -23.57 -18.94
CA GLN A 80 8.50 -23.23 -19.93
C GLN A 80 9.27 -24.46 -20.42
N THR A 81 9.26 -25.55 -19.64
CA THR A 81 9.93 -26.81 -19.98
C THR A 81 8.99 -28.00 -19.77
N LEU A 82 9.27 -29.10 -20.47
CA LEU A 82 8.49 -30.33 -20.35
C LEU A 82 8.62 -30.95 -18.95
N GLU A 83 9.82 -30.88 -18.35
CA GLU A 83 10.09 -31.40 -17.00
C GLU A 83 9.25 -30.67 -15.94
N GLU A 84 9.16 -29.34 -16.02
CA GLU A 84 8.28 -28.55 -15.16
C GLU A 84 6.81 -28.90 -15.39
N LEU A 85 6.39 -29.09 -16.64
CA LEU A 85 5.01 -29.45 -16.98
C LEU A 85 4.63 -30.82 -16.41
N ASP A 86 5.52 -31.81 -16.50
CA ASP A 86 5.31 -33.15 -15.96
C ASP A 86 5.20 -33.10 -14.42
N ALA A 87 6.08 -32.34 -13.77
CA ALA A 87 6.03 -32.13 -12.33
C ALA A 87 4.71 -31.45 -11.88
N GLN A 88 4.27 -30.41 -12.61
CA GLN A 88 2.97 -29.76 -12.36
C GLN A 88 1.79 -30.71 -12.59
N THR A 89 1.85 -31.54 -13.64
CA THR A 89 0.81 -32.50 -13.98
C THR A 89 0.64 -33.52 -12.87
N GLU A 90 1.74 -34.13 -12.41
CA GLU A 90 1.72 -35.11 -11.33
C GLU A 90 1.29 -34.48 -10.00
N GLY A 91 1.76 -33.27 -9.68
CA GLY A 91 1.30 -32.53 -8.50
C GLY A 91 -0.21 -32.22 -8.54
N THR A 92 -0.74 -31.88 -9.72
CA THR A 92 -2.17 -31.63 -9.91
C THR A 92 -2.97 -32.92 -9.74
N ARG A 93 -2.54 -34.03 -10.33
CA ARG A 93 -3.19 -35.35 -10.17
C ARG A 93 -3.26 -35.76 -8.70
N ARG A 94 -2.16 -35.62 -7.95
CA ARG A 94 -2.14 -35.91 -6.50
C ARG A 94 -3.14 -35.07 -5.73
N THR A 95 -3.26 -33.79 -6.07
CA THR A 95 -4.21 -32.88 -5.42
C THR A 95 -5.66 -33.30 -5.68
N PHE A 96 -5.98 -33.70 -6.91
CA PHE A 96 -7.30 -34.22 -7.25
C PHE A 96 -7.59 -35.56 -6.57
N ASN A 97 -6.65 -36.49 -6.57
CA ASN A 97 -6.79 -37.79 -5.92
C ASN A 97 -6.95 -37.68 -4.39
N ALA A 98 -6.51 -36.58 -3.79
CA ALA A 98 -6.74 -36.28 -2.37
C ALA A 98 -8.20 -35.86 -2.08
N VAL A 99 -8.98 -35.48 -3.10
CA VAL A 99 -10.41 -35.21 -2.99
C VAL A 99 -11.15 -36.51 -3.32
N ASP A 100 -11.85 -37.03 -2.31
CA ASP A 100 -12.54 -38.32 -2.29
C ASP A 100 -13.11 -38.79 -3.66
N ASN A 101 -12.55 -39.89 -4.20
CA ASN A 101 -12.92 -40.50 -5.48
C ASN A 101 -12.85 -39.59 -6.73
N ALA A 102 -12.16 -38.45 -6.67
CA ALA A 102 -11.90 -37.63 -7.86
C ALA A 102 -10.66 -38.13 -8.60
N GLU A 103 -10.79 -38.33 -9.90
CA GLU A 103 -9.69 -38.74 -10.78
C GLU A 103 -9.52 -37.68 -11.88
N LEU A 104 -8.27 -37.21 -12.04
CA LEU A 104 -7.90 -36.33 -13.13
C LEU A 104 -7.26 -37.13 -14.26
N LEU A 105 -7.89 -37.08 -15.43
CA LEU A 105 -7.38 -37.70 -16.65
C LEU A 105 -6.43 -36.74 -17.36
N VAL A 106 -5.26 -37.25 -17.75
CA VAL A 106 -4.32 -36.53 -18.62
C VAL A 106 -4.76 -36.74 -20.06
N GLU A 107 -5.03 -35.66 -20.78
CA GLU A 107 -5.42 -35.73 -22.19
C GLU A 107 -4.15 -35.72 -23.06
N GLU A 108 -3.94 -36.77 -23.84
CA GLU A 108 -2.80 -36.91 -24.76
C GLU A 108 -3.25 -36.67 -26.22
N GLU A 109 -4.32 -37.33 -26.66
CA GLU A 109 -4.79 -37.26 -28.06
C GLU A 109 -5.78 -36.11 -28.32
N ALA A 110 -6.60 -35.76 -27.33
CA ALA A 110 -7.71 -34.83 -27.50
C ALA A 110 -7.44 -33.42 -26.94
N GLN A 111 -6.16 -33.06 -26.78
CA GLN A 111 -5.73 -31.79 -26.19
C GLN A 111 -6.34 -30.57 -26.88
N LEU A 112 -6.36 -30.56 -28.21
CA LEU A 112 -6.83 -29.42 -29.00
C LEU A 112 -8.36 -29.18 -28.85
N PRO A 113 -9.25 -30.19 -29.00
CA PRO A 113 -10.67 -30.04 -28.68
C PRO A 113 -10.94 -29.64 -27.22
N VAL A 114 -10.20 -30.21 -26.26
CA VAL A 114 -10.34 -29.86 -24.84
C VAL A 114 -9.95 -28.41 -24.60
N PHE A 115 -8.85 -27.94 -25.19
CA PHE A 115 -8.43 -26.54 -25.17
C PHE A 115 -9.51 -25.61 -25.75
N PHE A 116 -10.07 -25.93 -26.94
CA PHE A 116 -11.16 -25.13 -27.51
C PHE A 116 -12.43 -25.12 -26.64
N SER A 117 -12.70 -26.19 -25.90
CA SER A 117 -13.84 -26.27 -24.98
C SER A 117 -13.73 -25.33 -23.78
N MET A 118 -12.52 -24.83 -23.49
CA MET A 118 -12.24 -23.89 -22.40
C MET A 118 -12.55 -22.44 -22.78
N PHE A 119 -12.67 -22.10 -24.06
CA PHE A 119 -12.96 -20.72 -24.46
C PHE A 119 -14.40 -20.31 -24.14
N PRO A 120 -14.65 -19.01 -23.90
CA PRO A 120 -16.01 -18.48 -23.83
C PRO A 120 -16.82 -18.89 -25.06
N GLY A 121 -17.96 -19.55 -24.86
CA GLY A 121 -18.80 -20.08 -25.96
C GLY A 121 -18.38 -21.46 -26.49
N GLY A 122 -17.28 -22.04 -26.00
CA GLY A 122 -16.77 -23.36 -26.38
C GLY A 122 -17.60 -24.57 -25.91
N ALA A 123 -18.79 -24.34 -25.36
CA ALA A 123 -19.67 -25.37 -24.78
C ALA A 123 -20.15 -26.45 -25.76
N ALA A 124 -19.89 -26.29 -27.06
CA ALA A 124 -20.14 -27.29 -28.09
C ALA A 124 -19.09 -28.42 -28.10
N TYR A 125 -17.86 -28.15 -27.67
CA TYR A 125 -16.70 -29.05 -27.78
C TYR A 125 -16.37 -29.97 -26.58
N PRO A 126 -17.07 -30.00 -25.42
CA PRO A 126 -16.60 -30.81 -24.30
C PRO A 126 -16.75 -32.31 -24.57
N LEU A 127 -15.62 -33.03 -24.48
CA LEU A 127 -15.48 -34.47 -24.72
C LEU A 127 -15.78 -35.33 -23.47
N ARG A 128 -15.61 -34.79 -22.26
CA ARG A 128 -15.77 -35.50 -20.98
C ARG A 128 -16.89 -34.88 -20.14
N ARG A 129 -18.13 -35.08 -20.58
CA ARG A 129 -19.32 -34.55 -19.89
C ARG A 129 -19.76 -35.50 -18.78
N LYS A 130 -19.93 -34.99 -17.57
CA LYS A 130 -20.60 -35.68 -16.46
C LYS A 130 -21.93 -35.01 -16.15
N GLY A 131 -22.98 -35.82 -16.00
CA GLY A 131 -24.29 -35.34 -15.57
C GLY A 131 -24.28 -35.09 -14.06
N VAL A 132 -24.57 -33.87 -13.65
CA VAL A 132 -24.62 -33.47 -12.23
C VAL A 132 -25.86 -32.62 -11.96
N THR A 133 -26.21 -32.42 -10.69
CA THR A 133 -27.23 -31.42 -10.32
C THR A 133 -26.70 -30.01 -10.57
N SER A 134 -27.60 -29.06 -10.81
CA SER A 134 -27.25 -27.65 -11.00
C SER A 134 -26.56 -27.05 -9.77
N ARG A 135 -26.78 -27.62 -8.59
CA ARG A 135 -26.10 -27.25 -7.35
C ARG A 135 -24.63 -27.65 -7.39
N ASN A 136 -24.34 -28.93 -7.67
CA ASN A 136 -22.97 -29.42 -7.80
C ASN A 136 -22.25 -28.75 -8.99
N ALA A 137 -22.97 -28.44 -10.07
CA ALA A 137 -22.41 -27.68 -11.18
C ALA A 137 -22.00 -26.27 -10.76
N ALA A 138 -22.77 -25.61 -9.89
CA ALA A 138 -22.43 -24.29 -9.36
C ALA A 138 -21.15 -24.33 -8.51
N ASP A 139 -20.95 -25.40 -7.72
CA ASP A 139 -19.73 -25.60 -6.93
C ASP A 139 -18.48 -25.81 -7.81
N LEU A 140 -18.66 -26.27 -9.05
CA LEU A 140 -17.57 -26.48 -10.02
C LEU A 140 -17.29 -25.26 -10.90
N LEU A 141 -18.13 -24.22 -10.86
CA LEU A 141 -17.90 -23.01 -11.65
C LEU A 141 -16.68 -22.27 -11.10
N PRO A 142 -15.73 -21.84 -11.97
CA PRO A 142 -14.58 -21.09 -11.54
C PRO A 142 -14.95 -19.62 -11.26
N MET A 143 -15.85 -19.38 -10.29
CA MET A 143 -16.26 -18.06 -9.83
C MET A 143 -15.21 -17.42 -8.91
N PHE A 144 -13.95 -17.47 -9.32
CA PHE A 144 -12.85 -16.80 -8.66
C PHE A 144 -12.27 -15.76 -9.62
N GLY A 145 -12.28 -14.51 -9.17
CA GLY A 145 -11.61 -13.41 -9.84
C GLY A 145 -10.68 -12.71 -8.87
N ALA A 146 -9.66 -12.04 -9.40
CA ALA A 146 -8.88 -11.12 -8.60
C ALA A 146 -9.79 -10.06 -7.95
N TRP A 147 -9.43 -9.65 -6.74
CA TRP A 147 -10.05 -8.47 -6.14
C TRP A 147 -9.80 -7.26 -7.05
N ARG A 148 -10.87 -6.57 -7.46
CA ARG A 148 -10.83 -5.48 -8.45
C ARG A 148 -10.39 -4.13 -7.87
N GLY A 149 -10.07 -4.07 -6.58
CA GLY A 149 -9.68 -2.83 -5.94
C GLY A 149 -10.85 -2.04 -5.36
N VAL A 150 -10.62 -0.74 -5.17
CA VAL A 150 -11.62 0.23 -4.68
C VAL A 150 -12.50 0.76 -5.81
N GLN A 151 -13.58 1.49 -5.49
CA GLN A 151 -14.50 1.98 -6.53
C GLN A 151 -13.89 3.06 -7.44
N GLN A 152 -13.08 3.96 -6.87
CA GLN A 152 -12.42 5.03 -7.61
C GLN A 152 -10.96 4.66 -7.91
N ALA A 153 -10.60 4.58 -9.18
CA ALA A 153 -9.23 4.30 -9.59
C ALA A 153 -8.42 5.59 -9.74
N VAL A 154 -7.56 5.90 -8.76
CA VAL A 154 -6.48 6.89 -8.92
C VAL A 154 -5.28 6.24 -9.60
N SER A 155 -4.91 5.04 -9.15
CA SER A 155 -3.96 4.15 -9.84
C SER A 155 -4.69 2.95 -10.40
N LEU A 156 -4.37 2.57 -11.64
CA LEU A 156 -4.84 1.34 -12.25
C LEU A 156 -3.72 0.30 -12.23
N LEU A 157 -3.71 -0.50 -11.17
CA LEU A 157 -2.74 -1.56 -10.95
C LEU A 157 -3.16 -2.83 -11.68
N ARG A 158 -2.26 -3.83 -11.72
CA ARG A 158 -2.54 -5.12 -12.38
C ARG A 158 -2.06 -6.29 -11.56
N THR A 159 -2.78 -7.40 -11.58
CA THR A 159 -2.27 -8.67 -11.03
C THR A 159 -1.22 -9.28 -11.98
N PRO A 160 -0.45 -10.29 -11.53
CA PRO A 160 0.37 -11.09 -12.44
C PRO A 160 -0.41 -11.68 -13.63
N ALA A 161 -1.69 -11.98 -13.43
CA ALA A 161 -2.62 -12.44 -14.47
C ALA A 161 -3.20 -11.31 -15.34
N GLN A 162 -2.70 -10.08 -15.21
CA GLN A 162 -3.15 -8.87 -15.92
C GLN A 162 -4.56 -8.40 -15.59
N ASP A 163 -5.16 -8.88 -14.49
CA ASP A 163 -6.45 -8.34 -14.03
C ASP A 163 -6.27 -6.92 -13.49
N PRO A 164 -7.14 -5.96 -13.86
CA PRO A 164 -7.06 -4.61 -13.33
C PRO A 164 -7.47 -4.55 -11.85
N VAL A 165 -6.71 -3.79 -11.06
CA VAL A 165 -6.99 -3.51 -9.65
C VAL A 165 -6.94 -2.00 -9.42
N ALA A 166 -8.09 -1.41 -9.09
CA ALA A 166 -8.20 0.00 -8.78
C ALA A 166 -7.63 0.33 -7.40
N PHE A 167 -6.85 1.41 -7.30
CA PHE A 167 -6.27 1.88 -6.05
C PHE A 167 -6.48 3.39 -5.89
N ASP A 168 -6.81 3.82 -4.68
CA ASP A 168 -6.78 5.23 -4.25
C ASP A 168 -6.30 5.26 -2.80
N PHE A 169 -5.38 6.18 -2.51
CA PHE A 169 -4.93 6.48 -1.14
C PHE A 169 -6.07 6.91 -0.20
N PHE A 170 -7.13 7.47 -0.75
CA PHE A 170 -8.19 8.14 0.00
C PHE A 170 -9.57 7.51 -0.14
N ASP A 171 -9.63 6.20 -0.41
CA ASP A 171 -10.89 5.48 -0.50
C ASP A 171 -11.73 5.67 0.77
N SER A 172 -12.96 6.14 0.60
CA SER A 172 -13.85 6.49 1.70
C SER A 172 -14.57 5.29 2.31
N SER A 173 -14.44 4.08 1.73
CA SER A 173 -15.05 2.88 2.29
C SER A 173 -14.39 2.43 3.60
N HIS A 174 -13.21 2.99 3.91
CA HIS A 174 -12.46 2.69 5.12
C HIS A 174 -12.36 3.89 6.08
N PRO A 175 -12.32 3.62 7.40
CA PRO A 175 -12.21 4.65 8.42
C PRO A 175 -10.81 5.27 8.50
N SER A 176 -9.79 4.76 7.83
CA SER A 176 -8.48 5.40 7.78
C SER A 176 -7.90 5.34 6.37
N THR A 177 -7.24 6.42 5.98
CA THR A 177 -6.51 6.57 4.71
C THR A 177 -5.00 6.44 4.90
N HIS A 178 -4.57 6.12 6.11
CA HIS A 178 -3.16 5.90 6.42
C HIS A 178 -2.76 4.48 5.99
N GLY A 179 -1.50 4.32 5.60
CA GLY A 179 -0.96 3.05 5.14
C GLY A 179 0.48 2.83 5.57
N ALA A 180 1.00 1.64 5.29
CA ALA A 180 2.38 1.29 5.57
C ALA A 180 2.98 0.48 4.42
N VAL A 181 4.26 0.70 4.17
CA VAL A 181 5.06 -0.07 3.20
C VAL A 181 6.15 -0.83 3.96
N ALA A 182 6.09 -2.15 3.91
CA ALA A 182 7.09 -3.05 4.48
C ALA A 182 7.88 -3.73 3.37
N ALA A 183 9.20 -3.80 3.50
CA ALA A 183 10.03 -4.30 2.42
C ALA A 183 11.42 -4.75 2.90
N ALA A 184 12.11 -5.62 2.16
CA ALA A 184 13.52 -5.88 2.42
C ALA A 184 14.42 -4.74 1.88
N THR A 185 15.70 -4.71 2.28
CA THR A 185 16.71 -3.87 1.61
C THR A 185 16.79 -4.21 0.13
N GLY A 186 16.85 -3.21 -0.75
CA GLY A 186 16.95 -3.43 -2.21
C GLY A 186 15.71 -4.04 -2.88
N SER A 187 14.55 -4.05 -2.22
CA SER A 187 13.28 -4.55 -2.77
C SER A 187 12.52 -3.54 -3.64
N GLY A 188 12.95 -2.27 -3.67
CA GLY A 188 12.32 -1.21 -4.45
C GLY A 188 11.23 -0.42 -3.71
N LYS A 189 11.37 -0.17 -2.40
CA LYS A 189 10.43 0.62 -1.58
C LYS A 189 10.06 1.96 -2.19
N SER A 190 11.06 2.82 -2.33
CA SER A 190 10.90 4.20 -2.80
C SER A 190 10.45 4.20 -4.26
N PHE A 191 10.86 3.20 -5.04
CA PHE A 191 10.36 2.96 -6.40
C PHE A 191 8.85 2.65 -6.43
N GLN A 192 8.40 1.67 -5.63
CA GLN A 192 7.00 1.26 -5.58
C GLN A 192 6.10 2.40 -5.08
N PHE A 193 6.52 3.07 -4.01
CA PHE A 193 5.74 4.18 -3.46
C PHE A 193 5.76 5.39 -4.40
N GLY A 194 6.89 5.68 -5.02
CA GLY A 194 7.05 6.75 -6.01
C GLY A 194 6.13 6.58 -7.23
N ALA A 195 5.91 5.35 -7.70
CA ALA A 195 4.98 5.08 -8.79
C ALA A 195 3.52 5.42 -8.41
N LEU A 196 3.07 5.01 -7.22
CA LEU A 196 1.73 5.37 -6.72
C LEU A 196 1.59 6.89 -6.50
N VAL A 197 2.65 7.53 -6.01
CA VAL A 197 2.70 8.98 -5.82
C VAL A 197 2.60 9.73 -7.15
N ALA A 198 3.21 9.23 -8.22
CA ALA A 198 3.11 9.81 -9.55
C ALA A 198 1.66 9.83 -10.04
N ASP A 199 0.94 8.70 -9.90
CA ASP A 199 -0.48 8.61 -10.22
C ASP A 199 -1.33 9.55 -9.36
N ALA A 200 -1.06 9.60 -8.05
CA ALA A 200 -1.76 10.53 -7.16
C ALA A 200 -1.56 11.98 -7.57
N ARG A 201 -0.36 12.37 -8.02
CA ARG A 201 -0.12 13.71 -8.56
C ARG A 201 -0.86 13.95 -9.86
N ALA A 202 -0.87 12.97 -10.77
CA ALA A 202 -1.63 13.06 -12.02
C ALA A 202 -3.14 13.23 -11.73
N ALA A 203 -3.65 12.64 -10.65
CA ALA A 203 -5.02 12.81 -10.17
C ALA A 203 -5.26 14.12 -9.38
N GLY A 204 -4.31 15.06 -9.35
CA GLY A 204 -4.45 16.37 -8.71
C GLY A 204 -4.36 16.36 -7.18
N ARG A 205 -3.78 15.32 -6.57
CA ARG A 205 -3.47 15.31 -5.13
C ARG A 205 -2.23 16.15 -4.86
N GLU A 206 -2.13 16.73 -3.67
CA GLU A 206 -0.84 17.25 -3.19
C GLU A 206 0.02 16.11 -2.63
N VAL A 207 1.33 16.25 -2.71
CA VAL A 207 2.28 15.24 -2.22
C VAL A 207 3.34 15.90 -1.37
N ILE A 208 3.61 15.34 -0.20
CA ILE A 208 4.72 15.77 0.63
C ILE A 208 5.49 14.53 1.08
N LEU A 209 6.79 14.51 0.82
CA LEU A 209 7.65 13.37 1.09
C LEU A 209 8.77 13.76 2.04
N LEU A 210 9.06 12.89 3.01
CA LEU A 210 10.30 12.89 3.76
C LEU A 210 11.17 11.77 3.18
N ASP A 211 12.21 12.16 2.47
CA ASP A 211 13.15 11.27 1.79
C ASP A 211 14.40 11.09 2.66
N ASN A 212 15.10 9.97 2.44
CA ASN A 212 16.40 9.71 3.03
C ASN A 212 17.32 9.17 1.94
N GLY A 213 18.06 10.06 1.29
CA GLY A 213 19.00 9.69 0.22
C GLY A 213 18.52 9.98 -1.21
N GLY A 214 17.57 10.91 -1.37
CA GLY A 214 17.24 11.52 -2.66
C GLY A 214 16.58 10.61 -3.69
N SER A 215 15.95 9.52 -3.25
CA SER A 215 15.26 8.55 -4.11
C SER A 215 14.13 9.19 -4.94
N TRP A 216 13.51 10.26 -4.45
CA TRP A 216 12.41 10.94 -5.13
C TRP A 216 12.80 12.28 -5.76
N ARG A 217 14.09 12.64 -5.80
CA ARG A 217 14.53 13.94 -6.34
C ARG A 217 14.09 14.14 -7.78
N LEU A 218 14.44 13.22 -8.69
CA LEU A 218 14.09 13.34 -10.11
C LEU A 218 12.57 13.30 -10.34
N LEU A 219 11.86 12.42 -9.63
CA LEU A 219 10.38 12.39 -9.65
C LEU A 219 9.80 13.75 -9.25
N THR A 220 10.31 14.35 -8.17
CA THR A 220 9.84 15.65 -7.67
C THR A 220 10.00 16.73 -8.72
N LEU A 221 11.17 16.82 -9.35
CA LEU A 221 11.44 17.79 -10.41
C LEU A 221 10.55 17.54 -11.64
N ALA A 222 10.41 16.29 -12.06
CA ALA A 222 9.58 15.91 -13.20
C ALA A 222 8.09 16.26 -13.01
N LEU A 223 7.60 16.27 -11.77
CA LEU A 223 6.22 16.60 -11.41
C LEU A 223 6.02 18.08 -11.01
N GLY A 224 6.99 18.94 -11.34
CA GLY A 224 6.95 20.38 -11.05
C GLY A 224 6.97 20.70 -9.55
N GLY A 225 7.56 19.80 -8.75
CA GLY A 225 7.71 19.95 -7.32
C GLY A 225 9.00 20.64 -6.90
N GLN A 226 9.14 20.87 -5.60
CA GLN A 226 10.35 21.42 -4.98
C GLN A 226 11.03 20.32 -4.16
N TYR A 227 12.27 20.00 -4.52
CA TYR A 227 13.14 19.12 -3.73
C TYR A 227 14.03 19.97 -2.82
N ILE A 228 14.07 19.63 -1.53
CA ILE A 228 14.62 20.45 -0.46
C ILE A 228 15.64 19.59 0.32
N PRO A 229 16.95 19.73 0.05
CA PRO A 229 17.99 19.04 0.81
C PRO A 229 18.12 19.71 2.17
N LEU A 230 17.63 19.07 3.23
CA LEU A 230 17.67 19.67 4.56
C LEU A 230 19.07 19.62 5.14
N ASP A 231 19.59 20.80 5.43
CA ASP A 231 20.82 21.05 6.15
C ASP A 231 20.66 22.34 6.98
N ALA A 232 21.68 22.71 7.73
CA ALA A 232 21.62 23.90 8.60
C ALA A 232 21.47 25.22 7.81
N SER A 233 21.61 25.20 6.49
CA SER A 233 21.51 26.37 5.62
C SER A 233 20.09 26.64 5.09
N VAL A 234 19.22 25.62 5.06
CA VAL A 234 17.85 25.73 4.56
C VAL A 234 16.92 26.31 5.61
N SER A 235 16.18 27.36 5.27
CA SER A 235 15.21 27.97 6.18
C SER A 235 13.81 27.36 6.08
N ILE A 236 13.41 26.69 7.16
CA ILE A 236 12.07 26.19 7.40
C ILE A 236 11.53 26.96 8.61
N CYS A 237 10.92 28.12 8.37
CA CYS A 237 10.36 28.92 9.45
C CYS A 237 9.14 28.18 10.04
N PRO A 238 9.09 27.92 11.37
CA PRO A 238 8.01 27.17 12.01
C PRO A 238 6.72 27.99 12.17
N PHE A 239 6.81 29.32 12.05
CA PHE A 239 5.66 30.21 12.15
C PHE A 239 4.92 30.31 10.82
N GLN A 240 3.60 30.35 10.90
CA GLN A 240 2.73 30.55 9.74
C GLN A 240 2.51 32.04 9.47
N PRO A 241 2.08 32.44 8.26
CA PRO A 241 1.60 33.80 8.02
C PRO A 241 0.52 34.21 9.02
N ARG A 242 0.49 35.48 9.43
CA ARG A 242 -0.50 35.99 10.39
C ARG A 242 -1.93 35.68 9.95
N ALA A 243 -2.24 35.80 8.67
CA ALA A 243 -3.58 35.52 8.15
C ALA A 243 -4.01 34.05 8.36
N ASP A 244 -3.06 33.12 8.43
CA ASP A 244 -3.34 31.68 8.54
C ASP A 244 -3.57 31.22 9.99
N VAL A 245 -3.21 32.04 10.98
CA VAL A 245 -3.46 31.77 12.42
C VAL A 245 -4.67 32.53 12.97
N LEU A 246 -5.44 33.22 12.10
CA LEU A 246 -6.62 33.98 12.46
C LEU A 246 -7.90 33.29 12.00
N LEU A 247 -8.95 33.40 12.81
CA LEU A 247 -10.31 33.04 12.47
C LEU A 247 -10.99 34.17 11.68
N GLY A 248 -12.16 33.86 11.10
CA GLY A 248 -12.91 34.82 10.28
C GLY A 248 -13.38 36.08 11.02
N ASP A 249 -13.44 36.05 12.34
CA ASP A 249 -13.76 37.20 13.20
C ASP A 249 -12.52 38.02 13.62
N GLY A 250 -11.33 37.63 13.15
CA GLY A 250 -10.06 38.28 13.47
C GLY A 250 -9.44 37.88 14.82
N THR A 251 -10.02 36.91 15.53
CA THR A 251 -9.40 36.29 16.72
C THR A 251 -8.38 35.23 16.31
N TYR A 252 -7.47 34.85 17.22
CA TYR A 252 -6.50 33.78 16.93
C TYR A 252 -7.14 32.39 17.02
N ASP A 253 -6.77 31.50 16.11
CA ASP A 253 -7.10 30.08 16.22
C ASP A 253 -6.26 29.46 17.35
N ASP A 254 -6.90 29.14 18.47
CA ASP A 254 -6.25 28.55 19.64
C ASP A 254 -5.49 27.25 19.33
N LYS A 255 -5.94 26.48 18.33
CA LYS A 255 -5.26 25.25 17.92
C LYS A 255 -3.95 25.56 17.21
N GLU A 256 -3.97 26.47 16.24
CA GLU A 256 -2.76 26.88 15.50
C GLU A 256 -1.75 27.54 16.45
N MET A 257 -2.22 28.37 17.39
CA MET A 257 -1.36 28.96 18.42
C MET A 257 -0.77 27.91 19.36
N ALA A 258 -1.56 26.92 19.79
CA ALA A 258 -1.07 25.81 20.60
C ALA A 258 -0.03 24.96 19.86
N ASP A 259 -0.18 24.74 18.54
CA ASP A 259 0.80 24.01 17.73
C ASP A 259 2.15 24.76 17.67
N VAL A 260 2.14 26.09 17.58
CA VAL A 260 3.36 26.91 17.70
C VAL A 260 3.99 26.78 19.09
N VAL A 261 3.20 26.80 20.17
CA VAL A 261 3.72 26.63 21.54
C VAL A 261 4.34 25.24 21.73
N ARG A 262 3.74 24.18 21.19
CA ARG A 262 4.33 22.82 21.20
C ARG A 262 5.67 22.80 20.47
N PHE A 263 5.76 23.46 19.33
CA PHE A 263 7.02 23.57 18.59
C PHE A 263 8.11 24.26 19.43
N ILE A 264 7.77 25.37 20.10
CA ILE A 264 8.71 26.05 21.01
C ILE A 264 9.12 25.14 22.17
N GLN A 265 8.21 24.34 22.72
CA GLN A 265 8.55 23.34 23.74
C GLN A 265 9.60 22.36 23.22
N VAL A 266 9.40 21.79 22.02
CA VAL A 266 10.37 20.88 21.40
C VAL A 266 11.76 21.52 21.27
N CYS A 267 11.83 22.82 20.98
CA CYS A 267 13.09 23.55 20.89
C CYS A 267 13.74 23.86 22.25
N ALA A 268 12.94 23.95 23.32
CA ALA A 268 13.40 24.40 24.63
C ALA A 268 13.62 23.26 25.65
N THR A 269 13.17 22.05 25.34
CA THR A 269 13.26 20.87 26.22
C THR A 269 14.14 19.80 25.59
N ASP A 270 14.88 19.06 26.43
CA ASP A 270 15.50 17.80 26.05
C ASP A 270 14.83 16.62 26.78
N HIS A 271 15.31 15.40 26.51
CA HIS A 271 14.78 14.16 27.09
C HIS A 271 14.91 14.06 28.62
N THR A 272 15.70 14.93 29.26
CA THR A 272 15.86 14.95 30.72
C THR A 272 14.91 15.93 31.41
N MET A 273 14.22 16.76 30.63
CA MET A 273 13.35 17.81 31.14
C MET A 273 11.88 17.43 30.99
N PRO A 274 11.03 17.81 31.95
CA PRO A 274 9.60 17.68 31.79
C PRO A 274 9.08 18.62 30.70
N ALA A 275 7.94 18.27 30.12
CA ALA A 275 7.16 19.18 29.29
C ALA A 275 6.80 20.46 30.05
N PHE A 276 6.40 21.52 29.33
CA PHE A 276 5.98 22.76 29.96
C PHE A 276 4.80 22.52 30.89
N ASP A 277 4.92 23.02 32.12
CA ASP A 277 3.80 23.10 33.04
C ASP A 277 2.81 24.19 32.60
N LYS A 278 1.68 24.29 33.31
CA LYS A 278 0.61 25.23 32.95
C LYS A 278 1.08 26.69 32.97
N VAL A 279 2.01 27.03 33.87
CA VAL A 279 2.54 28.39 34.04
C VAL A 279 3.44 28.74 32.86
N THR A 280 4.44 27.90 32.59
CA THR A 280 5.37 28.06 31.45
C THR A 280 4.62 28.08 30.13
N TRP A 281 3.65 27.17 29.95
CA TRP A 281 2.78 27.15 28.78
C TRP A 281 2.03 28.47 28.61
N GLY A 282 1.46 29.01 29.70
CA GLY A 282 0.75 30.29 29.69
C GLY A 282 1.64 31.47 29.31
N LEU A 283 2.87 31.53 29.84
CA LEU A 283 3.88 32.53 29.50
C LEU A 283 4.26 32.47 28.02
N VAL A 284 4.62 31.28 27.52
CA VAL A 284 4.98 31.08 26.10
C VAL A 284 3.81 31.42 25.19
N SER A 285 2.58 31.02 25.54
CA SER A 285 1.37 31.36 24.78
C SER A 285 1.15 32.87 24.66
N ARG A 286 1.37 33.64 25.75
CA ARG A 286 1.30 35.11 25.72
C ARG A 286 2.38 35.70 24.82
N ALA A 287 3.62 35.21 24.91
CA ALA A 287 4.73 35.69 24.08
C ALA A 287 4.50 35.41 22.58
N VAL A 288 3.98 34.22 22.22
CA VAL A 288 3.60 33.90 20.83
C VAL A 288 2.53 34.87 20.32
N ARG A 289 1.49 35.15 21.13
CA ARG A 289 0.44 36.13 20.77
C ARG A 289 1.02 37.53 20.53
N LEU A 290 1.87 38.02 21.44
CA LEU A 290 2.54 39.32 21.29
C LEU A 290 3.40 39.38 20.02
N ALA A 291 4.10 38.30 19.68
CA ALA A 291 4.92 38.24 18.47
C ALA A 291 4.08 38.39 17.19
N TYR A 292 2.90 37.77 17.14
CA TYR A 292 1.97 37.96 16.04
C TYR A 292 1.31 39.35 16.06
N ASP A 293 0.95 39.88 17.25
CA ASP A 293 0.34 41.21 17.39
C ASP A 293 1.23 42.33 16.84
N GLY A 294 2.56 42.18 16.96
CA GLY A 294 3.54 43.07 16.32
C GLY A 294 3.45 43.12 14.78
N LEU A 295 2.75 42.16 14.15
CA LEU A 295 2.53 42.08 12.71
C LEU A 295 1.12 42.52 12.28
N ARG A 296 0.39 43.25 13.14
CA ARG A 296 -0.93 43.79 12.79
C ARG A 296 -0.86 44.61 11.50
N GLY A 297 -1.80 44.37 10.58
CA GLY A 297 -1.82 44.98 9.26
C GLY A 297 -0.90 44.34 8.22
N GLN A 298 -0.19 43.26 8.56
CA GLN A 298 0.76 42.57 7.68
C GLN A 298 0.40 41.09 7.54
N PRO A 299 -0.69 40.74 6.81
CA PRO A 299 -1.29 39.40 6.81
C PRO A 299 -0.36 38.28 6.32
N GLU A 300 0.48 38.56 5.32
CA GLU A 300 1.39 37.59 4.73
C GLU A 300 2.71 37.43 5.50
N ARG A 301 2.98 38.31 6.46
CA ARG A 301 4.18 38.21 7.31
C ARG A 301 3.96 37.21 8.43
N ARG A 302 5.07 36.64 8.88
CA ARG A 302 5.17 35.68 9.96
C ARG A 302 6.27 36.11 10.93
N PRO A 303 6.18 35.79 12.23
CA PRO A 303 7.30 35.94 13.15
C PRO A 303 8.45 35.02 12.76
N ILE A 304 9.64 35.31 13.29
CA ILE A 304 10.77 34.36 13.35
C ILE A 304 11.09 34.07 14.81
N MET A 305 11.98 33.12 15.07
CA MET A 305 12.33 32.72 16.45
C MET A 305 12.79 33.91 17.31
N GLU A 306 13.58 34.83 16.76
CA GLU A 306 14.05 36.03 17.48
C GLU A 306 12.90 36.98 17.79
N THR A 307 11.97 37.20 16.85
CA THR A 307 10.76 37.99 17.12
C THR A 307 9.96 37.41 18.28
N PHE A 308 9.86 36.09 18.39
CA PHE A 308 9.20 35.44 19.53
C PHE A 308 10.00 35.61 20.84
N VAL A 309 11.31 35.36 20.80
CA VAL A 309 12.18 35.44 21.98
C VAL A 309 12.21 36.85 22.56
N ASP A 310 12.18 37.89 21.72
CA ASP A 310 12.12 39.29 22.13
C ASP A 310 10.84 39.62 22.94
N GLN A 311 9.75 38.88 22.73
CA GLN A 311 8.48 39.09 23.44
C GLN A 311 8.38 38.32 24.77
N LEU A 312 9.30 37.39 25.07
CA LEU A 312 9.23 36.57 26.28
C LEU A 312 9.23 37.42 27.56
N MET A 313 10.12 38.43 27.63
CA MET A 313 10.20 39.32 28.80
C MET A 313 8.98 40.25 28.92
N ALA A 314 8.39 40.66 27.79
CA ALA A 314 7.20 41.50 27.76
C ALA A 314 5.93 40.73 28.16
N ALA A 315 5.93 39.41 27.98
CA ALA A 315 4.82 38.52 28.35
C ALA A 315 4.75 38.17 29.85
N CYS A 316 5.78 38.53 30.63
CA CYS A 316 5.86 38.23 32.06
C CYS A 316 4.87 39.09 32.87
N LEU A 317 4.13 38.46 33.79
CA LEU A 317 3.21 39.13 34.71
C LEU A 317 3.87 39.49 36.04
N ASP A 318 4.85 38.71 36.49
CA ASP A 318 5.51 38.86 37.78
C ASP A 318 7.02 38.53 37.71
N ALA A 319 7.65 38.43 38.89
CA ALA A 319 9.08 38.14 39.00
C ALA A 319 9.42 36.66 38.71
N GLU A 320 8.48 35.74 38.94
CA GLU A 320 8.67 34.31 38.71
C GLU A 320 8.66 34.01 37.22
N ASP A 321 7.70 34.60 36.48
CA ASP A 321 7.65 34.59 35.01
C ASP A 321 8.98 35.07 34.40
N LYS A 322 9.61 36.11 34.98
CA LYS A 322 10.90 36.65 34.48
C LYS A 322 12.05 35.68 34.66
N LEU A 323 12.02 34.82 35.69
CA LEU A 323 13.04 33.78 35.87
C LEU A 323 12.87 32.68 34.81
N VAL A 324 11.64 32.22 34.58
CA VAL A 324 11.30 31.24 33.54
C VAL A 324 11.64 31.78 32.15
N ALA A 325 11.28 33.03 31.84
CA ALA A 325 11.59 33.67 30.57
C ALA A 325 13.10 33.72 30.29
N ARG A 326 13.92 34.11 31.28
CA ARG A 326 15.39 34.15 31.14
C ARG A 326 15.98 32.77 30.87
N ASP A 327 15.46 31.75 31.51
CA ASP A 327 15.88 30.37 31.29
C ASP A 327 15.49 29.89 29.88
N LEU A 328 14.25 30.12 29.45
CA LEU A 328 13.81 29.84 28.07
C LEU A 328 14.64 30.56 27.01
N ILE A 329 14.97 31.84 27.21
CA ILE A 329 15.83 32.62 26.31
C ILE A 329 17.20 31.94 26.14
N ARG A 330 17.78 31.42 27.23
CA ARG A 330 19.07 30.70 27.17
C ARG A 330 18.94 29.38 26.41
N ARG A 331 17.89 28.61 26.68
CA ARG A 331 17.66 27.31 26.01
C ARG A 331 17.37 27.46 24.52
N LEU A 332 16.67 28.52 24.13
CA LEU A 332 16.35 28.84 22.73
C LEU A 332 17.47 29.57 21.99
N TRP A 333 18.63 29.80 22.62
CA TRP A 333 19.75 30.46 21.98
C TRP A 333 20.23 29.73 20.71
N SER A 334 20.25 28.39 20.75
CA SER A 334 20.60 27.55 19.58
C SER A 334 19.67 27.77 18.38
N CYS A 335 18.41 28.11 18.63
CA CYS A 335 17.38 28.31 17.62
C CYS A 335 17.30 29.76 17.10
N THR A 336 18.03 30.69 17.71
CA THR A 336 18.01 32.12 17.36
C THR A 336 19.36 32.61 16.84
N LYS A 337 20.45 32.25 17.53
CA LYS A 337 21.82 32.70 17.22
C LYS A 337 22.85 31.57 17.13
N GLY A 338 22.52 30.37 17.58
CA GLY A 338 23.38 29.20 17.50
C GLY A 338 23.11 28.32 16.27
N ASP A 339 23.39 27.03 16.40
CA ASP A 339 23.54 26.08 15.27
C ASP A 339 22.28 25.91 14.41
N TYR A 340 21.09 26.14 14.97
CA TYR A 340 19.81 25.96 14.27
C TYR A 340 19.17 27.28 13.82
N ALA A 341 19.82 28.42 14.11
CA ALA A 341 19.30 29.75 13.83
C ALA A 341 18.98 29.97 12.36
N ARG A 342 19.84 29.52 11.45
CA ARG A 342 19.61 29.73 10.02
C ARG A 342 18.40 28.95 9.50
N MET A 343 18.13 27.76 10.07
CA MET A 343 16.95 26.98 9.74
C MET A 343 15.66 27.62 10.27
N LEU A 344 15.66 28.10 11.51
CA LEU A 344 14.42 28.49 12.21
C LEU A 344 14.17 30.02 12.29
N ASN A 345 15.24 30.81 12.31
CA ASN A 345 15.24 32.25 12.56
C ASN A 345 15.41 33.08 11.27
N THR A 346 15.02 32.51 10.13
CA THR A 346 15.00 33.22 8.82
C THR A 346 13.62 33.02 8.20
N PRO A 347 13.10 33.98 7.40
CA PRO A 347 11.91 33.73 6.61
C PRO A 347 12.08 32.52 5.70
N SER A 348 11.06 31.65 5.64
CA SER A 348 11.18 30.38 4.90
C SER A 348 11.39 30.60 3.40
N THR A 349 12.28 29.80 2.82
CA THR A 349 12.59 29.80 1.38
C THR A 349 11.74 28.80 0.58
N LEU A 350 10.73 28.19 1.22
CA LEU A 350 9.88 27.19 0.60
C LEU A 350 8.80 27.81 -0.28
N ASP A 351 8.57 27.23 -1.45
CA ASP A 351 7.43 27.55 -2.28
C ASP A 351 6.20 26.78 -1.77
N PHE A 352 5.41 27.46 -0.94
CA PHE A 352 4.16 26.92 -0.40
C PHE A 352 3.04 26.78 -1.44
N THR A 353 3.27 27.11 -2.70
CA THR A 353 2.33 26.84 -3.81
C THR A 353 2.66 25.56 -4.57
N SER A 354 3.91 25.08 -4.45
CA SER A 354 4.35 23.85 -5.11
C SER A 354 3.44 22.67 -4.77
N PRO A 355 2.94 21.90 -5.76
CA PRO A 355 2.02 20.81 -5.48
C PRO A 355 2.74 19.56 -4.93
N MET A 356 4.09 19.54 -4.93
CA MET A 356 4.90 18.46 -4.37
C MET A 356 6.12 19.02 -3.65
N LEU A 357 6.28 18.65 -2.39
CA LEU A 357 7.46 19.00 -1.59
C LEU A 357 8.17 17.72 -1.17
N THR A 358 9.47 17.63 -1.41
CA THR A 358 10.28 16.49 -0.95
C THR A 358 11.41 17.03 -0.09
N PHE A 359 11.39 16.67 1.19
CA PHE A 359 12.41 17.04 2.17
C PHE A 359 13.40 15.89 2.31
N ASP A 360 14.65 16.08 1.92
CA ASP A 360 15.68 15.06 2.13
C ASP A 360 16.37 15.27 3.49
N LEU A 361 16.23 14.28 4.36
CA LEU A 361 16.72 14.29 5.73
C LEU A 361 18.19 13.85 5.85
N ALA A 362 18.86 13.48 4.75
CA ALA A 362 20.24 13.01 4.79
C ALA A 362 21.20 14.01 5.47
N GLY A 363 21.05 15.31 5.17
CA GLY A 363 21.92 16.37 5.72
C GLY A 363 21.73 16.64 7.22
N VAL A 364 20.59 16.27 7.81
CA VAL A 364 20.30 16.43 9.25
C VAL A 364 20.41 15.13 10.05
N SER A 365 20.65 14.00 9.38
CA SER A 365 20.64 12.68 10.03
C SER A 365 21.77 12.46 11.03
N GLY A 366 22.87 13.22 10.93
CA GLY A 366 23.99 13.19 11.86
C GLY A 366 23.76 13.97 13.17
N ASP A 367 22.74 14.82 13.24
CA ASP A 367 22.38 15.61 14.42
C ASP A 367 20.97 15.23 14.89
N PRO A 368 20.83 14.41 15.95
CA PRO A 368 19.54 13.99 16.47
C PRO A 368 18.63 15.15 16.89
N VAL A 369 19.20 16.24 17.43
CA VAL A 369 18.44 17.41 17.88
C VAL A 369 17.90 18.16 16.67
N MET A 370 18.76 18.42 15.68
CA MET A 370 18.34 19.06 14.44
C MET A 370 17.27 18.25 13.72
N LYS A 371 17.40 16.92 13.69
CA LYS A 371 16.40 16.01 13.10
C LYS A 371 15.05 16.15 13.79
N VAL A 372 15.01 16.15 15.13
CA VAL A 372 13.76 16.35 15.90
C VAL A 372 13.13 17.71 15.57
N ILE A 373 13.93 18.77 15.54
CA ILE A 373 13.46 20.14 15.22
C ILE A 373 12.92 20.23 13.79
N ALA A 374 13.66 19.70 12.81
CA ALA A 374 13.24 19.70 11.40
C ALA A 374 11.92 18.93 11.23
N MET A 375 11.81 17.74 11.85
CA MET A 375 10.59 16.94 11.83
C MET A 375 9.40 17.68 12.45
N ALA A 376 9.57 18.28 13.63
CA ALA A 376 8.51 19.06 14.28
C ALA A 376 8.05 20.25 13.40
N THR A 377 9.01 20.93 12.76
CA THR A 377 8.73 22.04 11.85
C THR A 377 7.94 21.58 10.61
N ILE A 378 8.43 20.55 9.92
CA ILE A 378 7.79 20.03 8.71
C ILE A 378 6.39 19.52 9.02
N THR A 379 6.20 18.88 10.17
CA THR A 379 4.89 18.39 10.62
C THR A 379 3.85 19.50 10.72
N GLY A 380 4.18 20.55 11.47
CA GLY A 380 3.27 21.68 11.65
C GLY A 380 2.93 22.32 10.31
N LEU A 381 3.95 22.49 9.47
CA LEU A 381 3.80 23.03 8.13
C LEU A 381 2.90 22.17 7.24
N VAL A 382 3.15 20.85 7.17
CA VAL A 382 2.38 19.87 6.39
C VAL A 382 0.92 19.90 6.82
N GLN A 383 0.68 19.87 8.13
CA GLN A 383 -0.66 19.85 8.68
C GLN A 383 -1.44 21.13 8.34
N ALA A 384 -0.84 22.30 8.58
CA ALA A 384 -1.46 23.60 8.28
C ALA A 384 -1.74 23.75 6.79
N ARG A 385 -0.75 23.42 5.94
CA ARG A 385 -0.87 23.47 4.49
C ARG A 385 -1.98 22.56 3.98
N ALA A 386 -1.98 21.29 4.37
CA ALA A 386 -2.97 20.32 3.90
C ALA A 386 -4.38 20.68 4.36
N ALA A 387 -4.55 21.15 5.60
CA ALA A 387 -5.83 21.63 6.09
C ALA A 387 -6.36 22.82 5.26
N LYS A 388 -5.48 23.77 4.91
CA LYS A 388 -5.81 24.89 4.01
C LYS A 388 -6.15 24.42 2.59
N ALA A 389 -5.38 23.48 2.04
CA ALA A 389 -5.64 22.88 0.72
C ALA A 389 -7.01 22.18 0.67
N LEU A 390 -7.33 21.39 1.69
CA LEU A 390 -8.62 20.72 1.82
C LEU A 390 -9.76 21.73 1.93
N ARG A 391 -9.63 22.74 2.81
CA ARG A 391 -10.69 23.73 3.06
C ARG A 391 -10.97 24.63 1.85
N LEU A 392 -9.92 25.10 1.17
CA LEU A 392 -10.05 26.10 0.10
C LEU A 392 -10.21 25.48 -1.30
N ARG A 393 -9.60 24.32 -1.54
CA ARG A 393 -9.53 23.69 -2.88
C ARG A 393 -10.13 22.28 -2.92
N GLY A 394 -10.50 21.70 -1.77
CA GLY A 394 -10.96 20.30 -1.71
C GLY A 394 -9.83 19.28 -2.00
N VAL A 395 -8.58 19.72 -2.02
CA VAL A 395 -7.44 18.87 -2.40
C VAL A 395 -6.91 18.13 -1.18
N ARG A 396 -6.73 16.81 -1.34
CA ARG A 396 -6.16 15.92 -0.33
C ARG A 396 -4.66 15.75 -0.55
N THR A 397 -3.92 15.45 0.53
CA THR A 397 -2.45 15.41 0.52
C THR A 397 -1.93 14.02 0.88
N VAL A 398 -1.07 13.43 0.05
CA VAL A 398 -0.33 12.22 0.40
C VAL A 398 0.94 12.65 1.14
N PHE A 399 1.13 12.14 2.35
CA PHE A 399 2.33 12.35 3.16
C PHE A 399 3.09 11.03 3.30
N GLY A 400 4.28 10.94 2.70
CA GLY A 400 5.13 9.75 2.73
C GLY A 400 6.38 9.98 3.57
N VAL A 401 6.78 8.99 4.36
CA VAL A 401 8.00 9.03 5.18
C VAL A 401 8.86 7.81 4.88
N ASP A 402 9.97 8.03 4.18
CA ASP A 402 10.98 6.99 3.96
C ASP A 402 11.80 6.74 5.22
N GLU A 403 12.31 5.53 5.35
CA GLU A 403 13.02 5.02 6.52
C GLU A 403 12.39 5.41 7.87
N ALA A 404 11.06 5.28 7.96
CA ALA A 404 10.29 5.67 9.13
C ALA A 404 10.72 4.95 10.42
N HIS A 405 11.43 3.82 10.34
CA HIS A 405 12.00 3.15 11.51
C HIS A 405 13.09 3.98 12.22
N GLU A 406 13.78 4.87 11.51
CA GLU A 406 14.74 5.81 12.11
C GLU A 406 14.05 6.78 13.08
N LEU A 407 12.77 7.08 12.84
CA LEU A 407 11.95 7.94 13.69
C LEU A 407 11.37 7.18 14.89
N LEU A 408 11.56 5.86 14.98
CA LEU A 408 11.16 5.09 16.17
C LEU A 408 12.22 5.15 17.27
N LYS A 409 13.42 5.69 17.01
CA LYS A 409 14.54 5.66 17.97
C LYS A 409 14.39 6.60 19.16
N THR A 410 13.59 7.67 19.04
CA THR A 410 13.40 8.67 20.10
C THR A 410 11.94 8.82 20.46
N GLU A 411 11.66 9.16 21.73
CA GLU A 411 10.29 9.37 22.19
C GLU A 411 9.62 10.54 21.49
N ALA A 412 10.34 11.66 21.29
CA ALA A 412 9.83 12.84 20.59
C ALA A 412 9.39 12.52 19.15
N THR A 413 10.18 11.75 18.39
CA THR A 413 9.82 11.37 17.02
C THR A 413 8.71 10.32 16.98
N GLN A 414 8.59 9.45 18.00
CA GLN A 414 7.45 8.53 18.13
C GLN A 414 6.13 9.27 18.45
N GLU A 415 6.16 10.29 19.31
CA GLU A 415 4.99 11.15 19.57
C GLU A 415 4.51 11.85 18.30
N PHE A 416 5.45 12.32 17.48
CA PHE A 416 5.13 12.87 16.16
C PHE A 416 4.37 11.85 15.29
N LEU A 417 4.90 10.63 15.13
CA LEU A 417 4.26 9.61 14.30
C LEU A 417 2.87 9.23 14.83
N GLU A 418 2.73 9.15 16.15
CA GLU A 418 1.44 8.89 16.79
C GLU A 418 0.43 10.01 16.50
N HIS A 419 0.85 11.27 16.62
CA HIS A 419 0.03 12.43 16.27
C HIS A 419 -0.38 12.41 14.81
N ALA A 420 0.54 12.12 13.90
CA ALA A 420 0.26 12.00 12.47
C ALA A 420 -0.85 10.98 12.22
N TYR A 421 -0.72 9.74 12.69
CA TYR A 421 -1.72 8.68 12.47
C TYR A 421 -3.08 8.93 13.16
N ARG A 422 -3.14 9.80 14.16
CA ARG A 422 -4.40 10.15 14.85
C ARG A 422 -5.09 11.40 14.29
N LYS A 423 -4.33 12.35 13.75
CA LYS A 423 -4.83 13.70 13.43
C LYS A 423 -4.82 14.02 11.94
N PHE A 424 -3.88 13.48 11.17
CA PHE A 424 -3.67 13.85 9.76
C PHE A 424 -4.90 13.58 8.89
N ARG A 425 -5.67 12.54 9.22
CA ARG A 425 -6.96 12.25 8.55
C ARG A 425 -7.89 13.46 8.51
N LYS A 426 -8.01 14.23 9.60
CA LYS A 426 -8.91 15.41 9.67
C LYS A 426 -8.44 16.56 8.78
N ALA A 427 -7.15 16.63 8.49
CA ALA A 427 -6.57 17.59 7.56
C ALA A 427 -6.59 17.10 6.10
N GLY A 428 -7.22 15.94 5.81
CA GLY A 428 -7.26 15.36 4.47
C GLY A 428 -5.93 14.76 4.04
N ILE A 429 -5.11 14.31 4.99
CA ILE A 429 -3.80 13.72 4.73
C ILE A 429 -3.88 12.18 4.82
N ALA A 430 -3.35 11.49 3.80
CA ALA A 430 -3.02 10.07 3.85
C ALA A 430 -1.56 9.94 4.27
N CYS A 431 -1.29 9.30 5.41
CA CYS A 431 0.04 9.22 6.01
C CYS A 431 0.59 7.81 5.75
N TRP A 432 1.79 7.73 5.19
CA TRP A 432 2.40 6.49 4.74
C TRP A 432 3.81 6.35 5.29
N LEU A 433 4.01 5.36 6.14
CA LEU A 433 5.34 5.03 6.65
C LEU A 433 5.95 3.90 5.82
N ILE A 434 7.16 4.14 5.36
CA ILE A 434 7.91 3.23 4.49
C ILE A 434 9.13 2.78 5.28
N SER A 435 9.33 1.47 5.41
CA SER A 435 10.42 0.95 6.22
C SER A 435 10.92 -0.40 5.74
N GLN A 436 12.24 -0.61 5.91
CA GLN A 436 12.83 -1.93 5.72
C GLN A 436 12.60 -2.86 6.92
N ASN A 437 12.68 -2.29 8.12
CA ASN A 437 12.62 -3.03 9.39
C ASN A 437 11.25 -2.84 10.02
N PHE A 438 10.23 -3.46 9.42
CA PHE A 438 8.86 -3.29 9.92
C PHE A 438 8.66 -3.93 11.32
N SER A 439 9.49 -4.91 11.70
CA SER A 439 9.48 -5.49 13.05
C SER A 439 9.75 -4.46 14.15
N ASP A 440 10.43 -3.35 13.84
CA ASP A 440 10.71 -2.31 14.84
C ASP A 440 9.44 -1.55 15.22
N PHE A 441 8.47 -1.46 14.30
CA PHE A 441 7.15 -0.91 14.62
C PHE A 441 6.44 -1.77 15.65
N ALA A 442 6.55 -3.09 15.57
CA ALA A 442 5.93 -3.98 16.56
C ALA A 442 6.54 -3.82 17.97
N LYS A 443 7.79 -3.35 18.08
CA LYS A 443 8.50 -3.12 19.35
C LYS A 443 8.35 -1.69 19.89
N ALA A 444 8.04 -0.73 19.02
CA ALA A 444 7.95 0.69 19.39
C ALA A 444 6.67 1.00 20.19
N ARG A 445 6.73 2.02 21.06
CA ARG A 445 5.58 2.49 21.86
C ARG A 445 4.42 2.94 20.96
N CYS A 446 4.71 3.67 19.90
CA CYS A 446 3.71 4.14 18.93
C CYS A 446 3.25 3.06 17.93
N GLY A 447 3.88 1.87 17.96
CA GLY A 447 3.63 0.76 17.06
C GLY A 447 2.17 0.36 16.91
N PRO A 448 1.47 0.02 18.00
CA PRO A 448 0.06 -0.38 17.95
C PRO A 448 -0.83 0.67 17.25
N VAL A 449 -0.60 1.96 17.52
CA VAL A 449 -1.37 3.05 16.91
C VAL A 449 -1.16 3.09 15.40
N ILE A 450 0.10 2.95 14.95
CA ILE A 450 0.44 2.94 13.53
C ILE A 450 -0.20 1.73 12.85
N LEU A 451 -0.11 0.54 13.43
CA LEU A 451 -0.65 -0.70 12.85
C LEU A 451 -2.17 -0.68 12.76
N ASP A 452 -2.85 -0.27 13.82
CA ASP A 452 -4.31 -0.22 13.90
C ASP A 452 -4.91 0.83 12.94
N ASN A 453 -4.19 1.93 12.72
CA ASN A 453 -4.63 3.01 11.82
C ASN A 453 -4.11 2.84 10.38
N SER A 454 -3.23 1.89 10.10
CA SER A 454 -2.77 1.56 8.74
C SER A 454 -3.77 0.62 8.04
N THR A 455 -4.78 1.18 7.36
CA THR A 455 -5.76 0.38 6.62
C THR A 455 -5.12 -0.32 5.43
N VAL A 456 -4.21 0.38 4.75
CA VAL A 456 -3.53 -0.13 3.56
C VAL A 456 -2.13 -0.59 3.92
N LYS A 457 -1.75 -1.78 3.45
CA LYS A 457 -0.45 -2.36 3.69
C LYS A 457 0.11 -2.84 2.35
N ILE A 458 1.28 -2.37 2.00
CA ILE A 458 2.04 -2.82 0.84
C ILE A 458 3.24 -3.59 1.37
N ILE A 459 3.39 -4.83 0.94
CA ILE A 459 4.55 -5.66 1.29
C ILE A 459 5.27 -6.06 0.02
N LEU A 460 6.53 -5.68 -0.10
CA LEU A 460 7.33 -5.99 -1.28
C LEU A 460 8.01 -7.35 -1.12
N PHE A 461 8.75 -7.75 -2.15
CA PHE A 461 9.54 -8.97 -2.15
C PHE A 461 10.60 -9.00 -1.02
N HIS A 462 10.67 -10.11 -0.29
CA HIS A 462 11.74 -10.46 0.66
C HIS A 462 12.43 -11.75 0.20
N GLU A 463 13.75 -11.80 0.32
CA GLU A 463 14.50 -13.04 0.04
C GLU A 463 14.16 -14.12 1.10
N LYS A 464 14.09 -15.37 0.60
CA LYS A 464 13.74 -16.64 1.29
C LYS A 464 13.49 -16.55 2.81
N GLY A 465 12.23 -16.36 3.20
CA GLY A 465 11.76 -16.59 4.58
C GLY A 465 11.57 -15.35 5.46
N GLY A 466 11.89 -14.15 4.96
CA GLY A 466 11.77 -12.90 5.72
C GLY A 466 10.34 -12.42 6.03
N TYR A 467 9.31 -13.20 5.71
CA TYR A 467 7.90 -12.79 5.84
C TYR A 467 7.27 -13.14 7.20
N GLY A 468 7.84 -14.07 7.97
CA GLY A 468 7.25 -14.56 9.23
C GLY A 468 6.83 -13.45 10.19
N PRO A 469 7.74 -12.52 10.56
CA PRO A 469 7.39 -11.39 11.43
C PRO A 469 6.28 -10.49 10.88
N LEU A 470 6.16 -10.37 9.55
CA LEU A 470 5.12 -9.56 8.90
C LEU A 470 3.77 -10.27 8.92
N VAL A 471 3.75 -11.58 8.70
CA VAL A 471 2.55 -12.42 8.78
C VAL A 471 1.94 -12.32 10.17
N ASP A 472 2.77 -12.39 11.22
CA ASP A 472 2.35 -12.26 12.61
C ASP A 472 1.89 -10.82 12.94
N ALA A 473 2.72 -9.82 12.60
CA ALA A 473 2.42 -8.41 12.91
C ALA A 473 1.13 -7.92 12.24
N PHE A 474 0.84 -8.40 11.03
CA PHE A 474 -0.36 -8.04 10.28
C PHE A 474 -1.52 -9.02 10.45
N LYS A 475 -1.36 -10.07 11.27
CA LYS A 475 -2.38 -11.11 11.51
C LYS A 475 -2.92 -11.69 10.21
N MET A 476 -2.02 -12.02 9.28
CA MET A 476 -2.40 -12.47 7.95
C MET A 476 -3.03 -13.87 7.99
N THR A 477 -4.00 -14.11 7.11
CA THR A 477 -4.55 -15.46 6.93
C THR A 477 -3.52 -16.38 6.27
N PRO A 478 -3.60 -17.72 6.43
CA PRO A 478 -2.71 -18.65 5.75
C PRO A 478 -2.67 -18.44 4.23
N ARG A 479 -3.82 -18.11 3.62
CA ARG A 479 -3.91 -17.80 2.19
C ARG A 479 -3.16 -16.52 1.81
N ALA A 480 -3.25 -15.46 2.63
CA ALA A 480 -2.49 -14.24 2.42
C ALA A 480 -0.98 -14.47 2.58
N ALA A 481 -0.58 -15.29 3.55
CA ALA A 481 0.82 -15.68 3.75
C ALA A 481 1.37 -16.48 2.55
N GLU A 482 0.59 -17.42 1.98
CA GLU A 482 0.98 -18.12 0.75
C GLU A 482 1.08 -17.18 -0.46
N ALA A 483 0.12 -16.26 -0.62
CA ALA A 483 0.18 -15.24 -1.67
C ALA A 483 1.44 -14.36 -1.56
N LEU A 484 1.84 -14.01 -0.33
CA LEU A 484 3.06 -13.24 -0.07
C LEU A 484 4.34 -14.01 -0.44
N LYS A 485 4.35 -15.34 -0.27
CA LYS A 485 5.47 -16.19 -0.73
C LYS A 485 5.57 -16.29 -2.25
N SER A 486 4.47 -16.03 -2.97
CA SER A 486 4.41 -16.10 -4.44
C SER A 486 4.97 -14.86 -5.16
N LEU A 487 5.32 -13.80 -4.42
CA LEU A 487 5.87 -12.58 -5.01
C LEU A 487 7.12 -12.89 -5.83
N SER A 488 7.15 -12.41 -7.08
CA SER A 488 8.27 -12.57 -8.00
C SER A 488 8.78 -11.21 -8.47
N ARG A 489 10.02 -11.15 -8.97
CA ARG A 489 10.57 -9.94 -9.58
C ARG A 489 11.49 -10.27 -10.73
N GLN A 490 11.49 -9.40 -11.73
CA GLN A 490 12.46 -9.38 -12.81
C GLN A 490 13.07 -7.97 -12.88
N PRO A 491 14.35 -7.79 -12.47
CA PRO A 491 14.99 -6.48 -12.46
C PRO A 491 14.84 -5.73 -13.79
N GLY A 492 14.44 -4.47 -13.71
CA GLY A 492 14.20 -3.61 -14.88
C GLY A 492 12.86 -3.82 -15.59
N VAL A 493 12.16 -4.93 -15.35
CA VAL A 493 10.92 -5.28 -16.06
C VAL A 493 9.70 -5.19 -15.15
N TYR A 494 9.70 -5.91 -14.03
CA TYR A 494 8.58 -5.88 -13.08
C TYR A 494 9.00 -6.28 -11.66
N ALA A 495 8.22 -5.86 -10.67
CA ALA A 495 8.32 -6.36 -9.31
C ALA A 495 6.91 -6.56 -8.73
N ASP A 496 6.64 -7.76 -8.21
CA ASP A 496 5.38 -8.03 -7.55
C ASP A 496 5.41 -7.49 -6.10
N PHE A 497 4.27 -7.00 -5.63
CA PHE A 497 4.03 -6.65 -4.24
C PHE A 497 2.67 -7.17 -3.78
N PHE A 498 2.56 -7.45 -2.49
CA PHE A 498 1.31 -7.81 -1.86
C PHE A 498 0.60 -6.55 -1.38
N LEU A 499 -0.63 -6.35 -1.86
CA LEU A 499 -1.50 -5.26 -1.44
C LEU A 499 -2.58 -5.83 -0.53
N ALA A 500 -2.60 -5.38 0.73
CA ALA A 500 -3.76 -5.54 1.61
C ALA A 500 -4.45 -4.20 1.79
N TYR A 501 -5.76 -4.19 1.56
CA TYR A 501 -6.62 -3.03 1.70
C TYR A 501 -7.82 -3.43 2.57
N GLY A 502 -7.76 -3.09 3.85
CA GLY A 502 -8.75 -3.58 4.82
C GLY A 502 -8.76 -5.10 4.89
N ALA A 503 -9.91 -5.72 4.60
CA ALA A 503 -10.07 -7.18 4.57
C ALA A 503 -9.73 -7.83 3.21
N SER A 504 -9.56 -7.02 2.16
CA SER A 504 -9.23 -7.50 0.83
C SER A 504 -7.73 -7.53 0.62
N SER A 505 -7.25 -8.46 -0.20
CA SER A 505 -5.85 -8.47 -0.60
C SER A 505 -5.66 -9.08 -1.98
N SER A 506 -4.56 -8.70 -2.63
CA SER A 506 -4.16 -9.25 -3.92
C SER A 506 -2.65 -9.11 -4.12
N VAL A 507 -2.08 -9.99 -4.94
CA VAL A 507 -0.73 -9.79 -5.50
C VAL A 507 -0.85 -8.86 -6.69
N ILE A 508 -0.04 -7.82 -6.69
CA ILE A 508 0.01 -6.80 -7.72
C ILE A 508 1.37 -6.85 -8.38
N ARG A 509 1.39 -6.81 -9.72
CA ARG A 509 2.61 -6.67 -10.51
C ARG A 509 2.83 -5.19 -10.82
N ASN A 510 3.90 -4.63 -10.29
CA ASN A 510 4.34 -3.29 -10.67
C ASN A 510 5.21 -3.38 -11.93
N GLN A 511 4.71 -2.82 -13.02
CA GLN A 511 5.42 -2.64 -14.27
C GLN A 511 5.17 -1.20 -14.71
N VAL A 512 6.18 -0.35 -14.56
CA VAL A 512 6.08 1.08 -14.86
C VAL A 512 6.54 1.37 -16.29
N ASP A 513 6.16 2.53 -16.82
CA ASP A 513 6.71 2.99 -18.08
C ASP A 513 8.22 3.28 -17.97
N PRO A 514 8.97 3.18 -19.08
CA PRO A 514 10.42 3.41 -19.09
C PRO A 514 10.87 4.76 -18.52
N TYR A 515 10.09 5.83 -18.71
CA TYR A 515 10.50 7.14 -18.23
C TYR A 515 10.36 7.22 -16.71
N LEU A 516 9.24 6.78 -16.16
CA LEU A 516 9.06 6.67 -14.72
C LEU A 516 10.07 5.73 -14.06
N TYR A 517 10.46 4.64 -14.74
CA TYR A 517 11.57 3.78 -14.29
C TYR A 517 12.86 4.59 -14.07
N TRP A 518 13.26 5.39 -15.06
CA TRP A 518 14.49 6.19 -14.99
C TRP A 518 14.42 7.34 -13.99
N LEU A 519 13.23 7.82 -13.65
CA LEU A 519 13.03 8.81 -12.58
C LEU A 519 13.14 8.21 -11.18
N LEU A 520 12.88 6.91 -11.03
CA LEU A 520 12.78 6.23 -9.72
C LEU A 520 13.92 5.25 -9.43
N THR A 521 14.65 4.78 -10.45
CA THR A 521 15.72 3.80 -10.25
C THR A 521 16.86 4.38 -9.43
N THR A 522 17.27 3.60 -8.42
CA THR A 522 18.44 3.83 -7.58
C THR A 522 19.49 2.73 -7.76
N ASP A 523 19.37 1.89 -8.80
CA ASP A 523 20.36 0.85 -9.10
C ASP A 523 21.72 1.50 -9.43
N PRO A 524 22.84 1.01 -8.86
CA PRO A 524 24.15 1.59 -9.09
C PRO A 524 24.60 1.61 -10.56
N LEU A 525 24.20 0.62 -11.37
CA LEU A 525 24.55 0.57 -12.79
C LEU A 525 23.73 1.59 -13.58
N ASP A 526 22.47 1.79 -13.23
CA ASP A 526 21.63 2.82 -13.82
C ASP A 526 22.16 4.21 -13.45
N ALA A 527 22.58 4.42 -12.21
CA ALA A 527 23.17 5.68 -11.74
C ALA A 527 24.49 6.01 -12.47
N ASP A 528 25.36 5.02 -12.68
CA ASP A 528 26.58 5.17 -13.48
C ASP A 528 26.27 5.52 -14.94
N LEU A 529 25.32 4.81 -15.55
CA LEU A 529 24.92 5.07 -16.93
C LEU A 529 24.34 6.48 -17.09
N ARG A 530 23.51 6.92 -16.13
CA ARG A 530 22.95 8.27 -16.10
C ARG A 530 24.04 9.33 -16.02
N ARG A 531 25.03 9.13 -15.14
CA ARG A 531 26.18 10.04 -15.01
C ARG A 531 26.96 10.15 -16.32
N ARG A 532 27.32 9.03 -16.94
CA ARG A 532 28.04 9.02 -18.22
C ARG A 532 27.23 9.68 -19.35
N ALA A 533 25.92 9.46 -19.38
CA ALA A 533 25.04 10.11 -20.35
C ALA A 533 24.99 11.63 -20.14
N GLN A 534 24.94 12.10 -18.90
CA GLN A 534 25.00 13.52 -18.56
C GLN A 534 26.35 14.15 -18.93
N ASP A 535 27.46 13.48 -18.64
CA ASP A 535 28.82 13.95 -18.96
C ASP A 535 29.03 14.08 -20.48
N THR A 536 28.44 13.17 -21.26
CA THR A 536 28.50 13.19 -22.72
C THR A 536 27.57 14.24 -23.33
N ASN A 537 26.51 14.63 -22.60
CA ASN A 537 25.49 15.58 -23.05
C ASN A 537 25.34 16.77 -22.08
N PRO A 538 26.37 17.61 -21.89
CA PRO A 538 26.37 18.66 -20.85
C PRO A 538 25.33 19.77 -21.04
N ARG A 539 24.69 19.83 -22.23
CA ARG A 539 23.61 20.79 -22.53
C ARG A 539 22.22 20.23 -22.23
N MET A 540 22.06 18.92 -22.05
CA MET A 540 20.80 18.32 -21.67
C MET A 540 20.60 18.49 -20.16
N ASP A 541 19.39 18.84 -19.74
CA ASP A 541 19.06 18.77 -18.33
C ASP A 541 18.89 17.31 -17.89
N GLU A 542 18.87 17.07 -16.57
CA GLU A 542 18.80 15.72 -16.01
C GLU A 542 17.51 14.97 -16.40
N LEU A 543 16.41 15.67 -16.67
CA LEU A 543 15.13 15.07 -17.07
C LEU A 543 15.17 14.64 -18.54
N ASP A 544 15.78 15.45 -19.41
CA ASP A 544 16.01 15.10 -20.81
C ASP A 544 16.99 13.94 -20.93
N VAL A 545 18.02 13.86 -20.07
CA VAL A 545 18.88 12.67 -19.97
C VAL A 545 18.07 11.45 -19.56
N ALA A 546 17.17 11.55 -18.57
CA ALA A 546 16.30 10.45 -18.18
C ALA A 546 15.36 10.01 -19.32
N ARG A 547 14.81 10.94 -20.11
CA ARG A 547 14.00 10.63 -21.31
C ARG A 547 14.83 9.91 -22.37
N HIS A 548 16.05 10.36 -22.62
CA HIS A 548 16.95 9.72 -23.58
C HIS A 548 17.27 8.27 -23.17
N LEU A 549 17.59 8.06 -21.89
CA LEU A 549 17.85 6.73 -21.34
C LEU A 549 16.62 5.83 -21.36
N ALA A 550 15.42 6.38 -21.15
CA ALA A 550 14.17 5.64 -21.26
C ALA A 550 13.94 5.09 -22.68
N ALA A 551 14.36 5.82 -23.72
CA ALA A 551 14.27 5.36 -25.10
C ALA A 551 15.31 4.28 -25.44
N GLU A 552 16.56 4.46 -25.00
CA GLU A 552 17.69 3.57 -25.32
C GLU A 552 17.79 2.32 -24.43
N TYR A 553 17.34 2.44 -23.19
CA TYR A 553 17.47 1.44 -22.11
C TYR A 553 16.15 1.32 -21.34
N PRO A 554 15.06 0.86 -21.98
CA PRO A 554 13.73 0.89 -21.38
C PRO A 554 13.55 0.01 -20.14
N PHE A 555 14.47 -0.93 -19.91
CA PHE A 555 14.49 -1.84 -18.76
C PHE A 555 15.80 -1.71 -17.96
N GLY A 556 16.40 -0.52 -17.96
CA GLY A 556 17.65 -0.22 -17.26
C GLY A 556 18.91 -0.79 -17.92
N ALA A 557 20.05 -0.57 -17.28
CA ALA A 557 21.37 -0.93 -17.80
C ALA A 557 21.62 -2.44 -17.86
N ARG A 558 20.97 -3.24 -16.99
CA ARG A 558 21.23 -4.69 -16.86
C ARG A 558 20.69 -5.52 -18.04
N THR A 559 19.58 -5.11 -18.62
CA THR A 559 18.82 -5.91 -19.60
C THR A 559 19.45 -5.91 -21.00
N ARG A 560 20.12 -4.82 -21.42
CA ARG A 560 20.86 -4.79 -22.70
C ARG A 560 22.07 -5.73 -22.70
N ARG A 561 22.70 -5.95 -21.53
CA ARG A 561 23.82 -6.90 -21.37
C ARG A 561 23.41 -8.35 -21.59
N ALA A 562 22.17 -8.71 -21.20
CA ALA A 562 21.61 -10.03 -21.46
C ALA A 562 21.31 -10.26 -22.96
N ALA A 563 20.84 -9.22 -23.66
CA ALA A 563 20.60 -9.28 -25.11
C ALA A 563 21.90 -9.41 -25.92
N SER A 564 23.03 -8.85 -25.46
CA SER A 564 24.33 -8.96 -26.13
C SER A 564 25.06 -10.29 -25.91
N HIS A 565 24.52 -11.21 -25.12
CA HIS A 565 25.07 -12.56 -24.93
C HIS A 565 24.14 -13.67 -25.46
N ALA A 566 23.01 -13.29 -26.07
CA ALA A 566 22.05 -14.19 -26.69
C ALA A 566 21.92 -13.98 -28.21
N ALA A 567 22.82 -13.19 -28.81
CA ALA A 567 22.89 -12.94 -30.25
C ALA A 567 24.03 -13.73 -30.88
#